data_AF-A0A531KMZ6-F1
#
_entry.id   AF-A0A531KMZ6-F1
#
_cell.length_a   1.000
_cell.length_b   1.000
_cell.length_c   1.000
_cell.angle_alpha   90.00
_cell.angle_beta   90.00
_cell.angle_gamma   90.00
#
_symmetry.space_group_name_H-M   'P 1'
#
loop_
_entity.id
_entity.type
_entity.pdbx_description
1 polymer ?
#
loop_
_entity_poly.entity_id
_entity_poly.type
_entity_poly.pdbx_seq_one_letter_code
_entity_poly.pdbx_strand_id
1 'polypeptide(L)'
;SKRRIMEIYLNIAEWGPGIYGIEAAAQHHFGVSAKRLSRRQAALLAVTLPNPFTRNPAKPGPGLRRLASLIERRAGRSGAYVGCLR
;
A
#
# COMPACT_ATOMS: atom_id res chain seq x y z
N SER A 1 10.90 17.55 4.12
CA SER A 1 11.41 16.39 3.34
C SER A 1 10.23 15.59 2.80
N LYS A 2 10.28 15.16 1.52
CA LYS A 2 9.22 14.38 0.86
C LYS A 2 8.96 13.02 1.56
N ARG A 3 9.98 12.43 2.19
CA ARG A 3 9.87 11.19 2.99
C ARG A 3 8.93 11.33 4.19
N ARG A 4 9.11 12.38 5.00
CA ARG A 4 8.30 12.62 6.20
C ARG A 4 6.84 12.88 5.86
N ILE A 5 6.57 13.59 4.76
CA ILE A 5 5.20 13.82 4.25
C ILE A 5 4.55 12.49 3.86
N MET A 6 5.29 11.62 3.17
CA MET A 6 4.77 10.30 2.78
C MET A 6 4.50 9.40 3.99
N GLU A 7 5.37 9.42 5.00
CA GLU A 7 5.18 8.67 6.24
C GLU A 7 3.93 9.13 7.00
N ILE A 8 3.76 10.45 7.14
CA ILE A 8 2.55 11.03 7.75
C ILE A 8 1.31 10.62 6.95
N TYR A 9 1.35 10.72 5.62
CA TYR A 9 0.22 10.33 4.77
C TYR A 9 -0.17 8.86 4.94
N LEU A 10 0.82 7.96 4.92
CA LEU A 10 0.58 6.52 5.08
C LEU A 10 0.05 6.15 6.47
N ASN A 11 0.34 6.96 7.50
CA ASN A 11 -0.15 6.77 8.86
C ASN A 11 -1.54 7.41 9.12
N ILE A 12 -1.93 8.42 8.33
CA ILE A 12 -3.26 9.05 8.41
C ILE A 12 -4.29 8.31 7.56
N ALA A 13 -3.87 7.69 6.45
CA ALA A 13 -4.79 7.02 5.54
C ALA A 13 -5.59 5.91 6.25
N GLU A 14 -6.88 5.83 5.92
CA GLU A 14 -7.77 4.74 6.32
C GLU A 14 -7.69 3.61 5.28
N TRP A 15 -7.30 2.42 5.72
CA TRP A 15 -7.06 1.24 4.88
C TRP A 15 -8.21 0.22 4.92
N GLY A 16 -9.25 0.53 5.68
CA GLY A 16 -10.47 -0.24 5.89
C GLY A 16 -11.22 0.34 7.11
N PRO A 17 -12.47 -0.09 7.39
CA PRO A 17 -13.27 0.49 8.47
C PRO A 17 -12.52 0.51 9.81
N GLY A 18 -12.14 1.70 10.28
CA GLY A 18 -11.43 1.88 11.55
C GLY A 18 -9.95 1.46 11.55
N ILE A 19 -9.36 1.16 10.39
CA ILE A 19 -7.96 0.76 10.24
C ILE A 19 -7.14 1.94 9.74
N TYR A 20 -6.59 2.71 10.67
CA TYR A 20 -5.76 3.88 10.36
C TYR A 20 -4.28 3.53 10.41
N GLY A 21 -3.58 3.94 9.35
CA GLY A 21 -2.14 3.82 9.24
C GLY A 21 -1.61 2.49 8.71
N ILE A 22 -0.47 2.58 8.02
CA ILE A 22 0.08 1.48 7.24
C ILE A 22 0.55 0.29 8.09
N GLU A 23 1.03 0.53 9.31
CA GLU A 23 1.42 -0.55 10.23
C GLU A 23 0.20 -1.36 10.67
N ALA A 24 -0.88 -0.70 11.08
CA ALA A 24 -2.12 -1.36 11.45
C ALA A 24 -2.70 -2.15 10.26
N ALA A 25 -2.68 -1.56 9.06
CA ALA A 25 -3.13 -2.22 7.85
C ALA A 25 -2.30 -3.46 7.49
N ALA A 26 -0.97 -3.38 7.62
CA ALA A 26 -0.07 -4.51 7.35
C ALA A 26 -0.30 -5.67 8.32
N GLN A 27 -0.48 -5.36 9.62
CA GLN A 27 -0.79 -6.36 10.63
C GLN A 27 -2.17 -6.97 10.41
N HIS A 28 -3.19 -6.13 10.18
CA HIS A 28 -4.57 -6.58 10.01
C HIS A 28 -4.76 -7.48 8.78
N HIS A 29 -4.20 -7.09 7.62
CA HIS A 29 -4.43 -7.81 6.37
C HIS A 29 -3.44 -8.95 6.12
N PHE A 30 -2.21 -8.86 6.63
CA PHE A 30 -1.13 -9.78 6.28
C PHE A 30 -0.37 -10.37 7.47
N GLY A 31 -0.65 -9.95 8.70
CA GLY A 31 0.05 -10.46 9.89
C GLY A 31 1.54 -10.11 9.93
N VAL A 32 1.96 -9.04 9.24
CA VAL A 32 3.36 -8.61 9.19
C VAL A 32 3.49 -7.13 9.52
N SER A 33 4.66 -6.72 10.03
CA SER A 33 4.98 -5.29 10.14
C SER A 33 5.07 -4.66 8.75
N ALA A 34 4.73 -3.37 8.64
CA ALA A 34 4.84 -2.59 7.40
C ALA A 34 6.25 -2.67 6.79
N LYS A 35 7.29 -2.75 7.62
CA LYS A 35 8.69 -2.91 7.17
C LYS A 35 8.96 -4.24 6.46
N ARG A 36 8.14 -5.28 6.72
CA ARG A 36 8.26 -6.61 6.12
C ARG A 36 7.27 -6.85 4.97
N LEU A 37 6.51 -5.84 4.56
CA LEU A 37 5.63 -5.97 3.40
C LEU A 37 6.46 -6.33 2.17
N SER A 38 6.05 -7.39 1.49
CA SER A 38 6.54 -7.66 0.14
C SER A 38 6.07 -6.56 -0.83
N ARG A 39 6.79 -6.40 -1.95
CA ARG A 39 6.38 -5.48 -3.02
C ARG A 39 4.93 -5.70 -3.45
N ARG A 40 4.51 -6.97 -3.47
CA ARG A 40 3.15 -7.36 -3.81
C ARG A 40 2.13 -6.90 -2.78
N GLN A 41 2.39 -7.12 -1.50
CA GLN A 41 1.50 -6.70 -0.41
C GLN A 41 1.38 -5.17 -0.34
N ALA A 42 2.50 -4.46 -0.49
CA ALA A 42 2.51 -3.00 -0.56
C ALA A 42 1.69 -2.48 -1.77
N ALA A 43 1.83 -3.11 -2.94
CA ALA A 43 1.04 -2.77 -4.11
C ALA A 43 -0.47 -3.03 -3.91
N LEU A 44 -0.85 -4.13 -3.25
CA LEU A 44 -2.23 -4.46 -2.91
C LEU A 44 -2.86 -3.45 -1.95
N LEU A 45 -2.12 -3.02 -0.94
CA LEU A 45 -2.55 -1.93 -0.05
C LEU A 45 -2.72 -0.63 -0.84
N ALA A 46 -1.73 -0.23 -1.65
CA ALA A 46 -1.79 1.01 -2.41
C ALA A 46 -3.00 1.10 -3.37
N VAL A 47 -3.39 -0.01 -4.02
CA VAL A 47 -4.58 -0.04 -4.89
C VAL A 47 -5.91 -0.12 -4.12
N THR A 48 -5.88 -0.29 -2.81
CA THR A 48 -7.06 -0.35 -1.94
C THR A 48 -7.54 1.05 -1.54
N LEU A 49 -6.63 2.01 -1.38
CA LEU A 49 -6.92 3.40 -0.97
C LEU A 49 -8.03 4.13 -1.75
N PRO A 50 -8.25 3.91 -3.06
CA PRO A 50 -9.37 4.55 -3.76
C PRO A 50 -10.75 4.11 -3.25
N ASN A 51 -10.87 2.91 -2.65
CA ASN A 51 -12.12 2.41 -2.08
C ASN A 51 -11.83 1.32 -1.02
N PRO A 52 -11.38 1.72 0.19
CA PRO A 52 -10.94 0.77 1.23
C PRO A 52 -12.09 0.01 1.89
N PHE A 53 -13.33 0.48 1.75
CA PHE A 53 -14.52 -0.18 2.31
C PHE A 53 -14.93 -1.45 1.56
N THR A 54 -14.68 -1.49 0.25
CA THR A 54 -15.10 -2.62 -0.62
C THR A 54 -13.94 -3.49 -1.07
N ARG A 55 -12.71 -2.97 -1.05
CA ARG A 55 -11.52 -3.68 -1.51
C ARG A 55 -10.81 -4.31 -0.32
N ASN A 56 -10.67 -5.63 -0.35
CA ASN A 56 -9.87 -6.35 0.62
C ASN A 56 -8.49 -6.72 0.02
N PRO A 57 -7.38 -6.13 0.51
CA PRO A 57 -6.04 -6.42 -0.02
C PRO A 57 -5.55 -7.83 0.34
N ALA A 58 -6.08 -8.46 1.40
CA ALA A 58 -5.81 -9.85 1.77
C ALA A 58 -6.61 -10.86 0.94
N LYS A 59 -7.77 -10.45 0.42
CA LYS A 59 -8.65 -11.27 -0.44
C LYS A 59 -8.96 -10.54 -1.76
N PRO A 60 -7.95 -10.27 -2.61
CA PRO A 60 -8.14 -9.42 -3.77
C PRO A 60 -8.89 -10.15 -4.88
N GLY A 61 -9.93 -9.54 -5.43
CA GLY A 61 -10.60 -10.02 -6.65
C GLY A 61 -9.71 -9.89 -7.91
N PRO A 62 -10.11 -10.46 -9.07
CA PRO A 62 -9.31 -10.46 -10.30
C PRO A 62 -8.86 -9.06 -10.75
N GLY A 63 -9.76 -8.07 -10.70
CA GLY A 63 -9.45 -6.68 -11.06
C GLY A 63 -8.41 -6.05 -10.13
N LEU A 64 -8.55 -6.24 -8.82
CA LEU A 64 -7.61 -5.72 -7.83
C LEU A 64 -6.22 -6.35 -7.98
N ARG A 65 -6.16 -7.66 -8.26
CA ARG A 65 -4.91 -8.36 -8.57
C ARG A 65 -4.23 -7.78 -9.81
N ARG A 66 -5.00 -7.50 -10.88
CA ARG A 66 -4.47 -6.92 -12.12
C ARG A 66 -3.91 -5.50 -11.89
N LEU A 67 -4.63 -4.68 -11.14
CA LEU A 67 -4.19 -3.33 -10.77
C LEU A 67 -2.92 -3.36 -9.93
N ALA A 68 -2.87 -4.22 -8.91
CA ALA A 68 -1.67 -4.37 -8.08
C ALA A 68 -0.45 -4.78 -8.92
N SER A 69 -0.62 -5.69 -9.88
CA SER A 69 0.48 -6.09 -10.77
C SER A 69 0.95 -4.95 -11.68
N LEU A 70 0.03 -4.08 -12.11
CA LEU A 70 0.37 -2.91 -12.91
C LEU A 70 1.18 -1.89 -12.09
N ILE A 71 0.73 -1.58 -10.87
CA ILE A 71 1.43 -0.62 -10.00
C ILE A 71 2.78 -1.17 -9.57
N GLU A 72 2.87 -2.45 -9.20
CA GLU A 72 4.11 -3.11 -8.82
C GLU A 72 5.16 -3.03 -9.94
N ARG A 73 4.77 -3.30 -11.19
CA ARG A 73 5.66 -3.14 -12.36
C ARG A 73 6.06 -1.69 -12.59
N ARG A 74 5.13 -0.73 -12.45
CA ARG A 74 5.42 0.69 -12.60
C ARG A 74 6.43 1.16 -11.55
N ALA A 75 6.20 0.81 -10.28
CA ALA A 75 7.08 1.13 -9.17
C ALA A 75 8.50 0.57 -9.37
N GLY A 76 8.61 -0.66 -9.88
CA GLY A 76 9.90 -1.26 -10.24
C GLY A 76 10.64 -0.52 -11.36
N ARG A 77 9.92 0.19 -12.24
CA ARG A 77 10.48 1.00 -13.33
C ARG A 77 10.65 2.48 -12.97
N SER A 78 10.13 2.94 -11.83
CA SER A 78 10.13 4.36 -11.44
C SER A 78 11.51 4.93 -11.14
N GLY A 79 12.56 4.10 -11.02
CA GLY A 79 13.96 4.52 -11.00
C GLY A 79 14.26 5.73 -10.12
N ALA A 80 14.85 6.77 -10.71
CA ALA A 80 15.27 8.01 -10.05
C ALA A 80 14.13 8.84 -9.41
N TYR A 81 12.87 8.65 -9.82
CA TYR A 81 11.73 9.39 -9.29
C TYR A 81 11.45 9.06 -7.80
N VAL A 82 11.76 7.83 -7.39
CA VAL A 82 11.73 7.40 -5.98
C VAL A 82 12.99 7.86 -5.22
N GLY A 83 14.02 8.33 -5.93
CA GLY A 83 15.25 8.87 -5.33
C GLY A 83 14.99 10.09 -4.44
N CYS A 84 13.97 10.89 -4.76
CA CYS A 84 13.55 12.02 -3.93
C CYS A 84 12.85 11.62 -2.61
N LEU A 85 12.58 10.34 -2.39
CA LEU A 85 12.01 9.78 -1.15
C LEU A 85 13.07 9.15 -0.24
N ARG A 86 14.34 9.10 -0.68
CA ARG A 86 15.46 8.66 0.18
C ARG A 86 15.73 9.67 1.27
#